data_AF-A0A1G7MFL7-F1
#
_entry.id   AF-A0A1G7MFL7-F1
#
_cell.length_a   1.000
_cell.length_b   1.000
_cell.length_c   1.000
_cell.angle_alpha   90.00
_cell.angle_beta   90.00
_cell.angle_gamma   90.00
#
_symmetry.space_group_name_H-M   'P 1'
#
loop_
_entity.id
_entity.type
_entity.pdbx_description
1 polymer ?
#
loop_
_entity_poly.entity_id
_entity_poly.type
_entity_poly.pdbx_seq_one_letter_code
_entity_poly.pdbx_strand_id
1 'polypeptide(L)'
;MNLIELYDTLSLPENDNKVFNAIPIPEFPNFRIAIDFEGNAVLLLSVSKRIKDLSLKNFRLKYLQLEQNLECRIYENDSFILQTFTVVTFRCSDRNLQEYFLRISETLVSTIGQKPTQQQVIDSLKKFVEVFKTLTDSPTNTINGLWAELFLIENSSNPKSVINYWHNLPEEKFDFNAGLERIEVKSSSNFERKHIFSAEQLNPPSDTQVLIASIFLKQHNSGMNIQQLLESISKKVNYDFETTDKLNSIVFRTL
;
A
#
# COMPACT_ATOMS: atom_id res chain seq x y z
N MET A 1 11.33 13.75 6.70
CA MET A 1 9.96 14.29 6.83
C MET A 1 9.07 13.16 7.32
N ASN A 2 8.17 13.43 8.28
CA ASN A 2 7.18 12.47 8.75
C ASN A 2 5.78 13.04 8.47
N LEU A 3 5.15 12.62 7.37
CA LEU A 3 3.82 13.07 6.97
C LEU A 3 2.72 12.50 7.88
N ILE A 4 2.97 11.39 8.56
CA ILE A 4 2.02 10.82 9.52
C ILE A 4 1.87 11.77 10.71
N GLU A 5 2.98 12.18 11.31
CA GLU A 5 2.97 13.15 12.42
C GLU A 5 2.31 14.47 12.02
N LEU A 6 2.59 14.99 10.82
CA LEU A 6 1.95 16.22 10.34
C LEU A 6 0.45 16.03 10.14
N TYR A 7 0.04 14.93 9.50
CA TYR A 7 -1.36 14.63 9.25
C TYR A 7 -2.15 14.50 10.55
N ASP A 8 -1.57 13.87 11.58
CA ASP A 8 -2.23 13.66 12.87
C ASP A 8 -2.47 14.95 13.67
N THR A 9 -1.86 16.07 13.27
CA THR A 9 -2.14 17.40 13.85
C THR A 9 -3.30 18.14 13.17
N LEU A 10 -3.76 17.65 12.01
CA LEU A 10 -4.85 18.28 11.27
C LEU A 10 -6.20 18.03 11.94
N SER A 11 -7.04 19.05 11.94
CA SER A 11 -8.45 18.97 12.31
C SER A 11 -9.33 19.00 11.07
N LEU A 12 -10.55 18.48 11.17
CA LEU A 12 -11.51 18.54 10.07
C LEU A 12 -11.84 20.00 9.71
N PRO A 13 -11.92 20.34 8.41
CA PRO A 13 -12.37 21.65 7.97
C PRO A 13 -13.86 21.87 8.29
N GLU A 14 -14.28 23.13 8.34
CA GLU A 14 -15.69 23.49 8.42
C GLU A 14 -16.45 22.97 7.17
N ASN A 15 -17.76 22.67 7.31
CA ASN A 15 -18.63 21.92 6.37
C ASN A 15 -18.72 22.49 4.92
N ASP A 16 -17.64 22.45 4.14
CA ASP A 16 -17.61 22.77 2.71
C ASP A 16 -16.69 21.81 1.95
N ASN A 17 -17.22 21.17 0.91
CA ASN A 17 -16.55 20.17 0.09
C ASN A 17 -15.32 20.71 -0.67
N LYS A 18 -15.08 22.02 -0.70
CA LYS A 18 -13.91 22.65 -1.34
C LYS A 18 -12.94 23.29 -0.36
N VAL A 19 -13.16 23.07 0.94
CA VAL A 19 -12.26 23.54 2.00
C VAL A 19 -11.42 22.38 2.49
N PHE A 20 -10.11 22.61 2.56
CA PHE A 20 -9.16 21.68 3.15
C PHE A 20 -8.45 22.37 4.32
N ASN A 21 -8.26 21.65 5.42
CA ASN A 21 -7.28 22.06 6.42
C ASN A 21 -5.93 21.48 6.00
N ALA A 22 -4.92 22.33 5.86
CA ALA A 22 -3.66 21.96 5.23
C ALA A 22 -2.46 22.49 6.00
N ILE A 23 -1.38 21.69 6.00
CA ILE A 23 -0.08 22.04 6.57
C ILE A 23 0.97 22.00 5.45
N PRO A 24 1.83 23.02 5.34
CA PRO A 24 2.92 23.01 4.38
C PRO A 24 3.90 21.91 4.72
N ILE A 25 4.34 21.18 3.70
CA ILE A 25 5.33 20.14 3.90
C ILE A 25 6.70 20.81 4.11
N PRO A 26 7.42 20.53 5.23
CA PRO A 26 8.72 21.14 5.51
C PRO A 26 9.69 20.95 4.35
N GLU A 27 10.42 22.00 3.98
CA GLU A 27 11.37 22.05 2.85
C GLU A 27 10.73 22.00 1.45
N PHE A 28 9.43 21.73 1.32
CA PHE A 28 8.73 21.61 0.03
C PHE A 28 7.56 22.61 -0.07
N PRO A 29 7.84 23.91 -0.34
CA PRO A 29 6.84 24.99 -0.25
C PRO A 29 5.68 24.88 -1.26
N ASN A 30 5.84 24.04 -2.29
CA ASN A 30 4.82 23.80 -3.30
C ASN A 30 3.82 22.71 -2.89
N PHE A 31 4.07 21.97 -1.81
CA PHE A 31 3.24 20.83 -1.41
C PHE A 31 2.66 21.03 -0.02
N ARG A 32 1.43 20.55 0.16
CA ARG A 32 0.77 20.48 1.46
C ARG A 32 0.25 19.09 1.70
N ILE A 33 0.27 18.66 2.95
CA ILE A 33 -0.58 17.57 3.43
C ILE A 33 -1.85 18.19 3.99
N ALA A 34 -2.99 17.57 3.72
CA ALA A 34 -4.29 18.12 4.06
C ALA A 34 -5.30 17.04 4.44
N ILE A 35 -6.40 17.48 5.05
CA ILE A 35 -7.58 16.69 5.36
C ILE A 35 -8.81 17.38 4.78
N ASP A 36 -9.69 16.60 4.16
CA ASP A 36 -10.98 17.08 3.67
C ASP A 36 -12.09 16.95 4.73
N PHE A 37 -13.28 17.44 4.42
CA PHE A 37 -14.45 17.38 5.30
C PHE A 37 -14.94 15.95 5.60
N GLU A 38 -14.58 14.97 4.75
CA GLU A 38 -14.90 13.54 4.96
C GLU A 38 -13.84 12.85 5.83
N GLY A 39 -12.76 13.54 6.21
CA GLY A 39 -11.64 12.99 6.97
C GLY A 39 -10.64 12.19 6.12
N ASN A 40 -10.66 12.32 4.81
CA ASN A 40 -9.70 11.66 3.93
C ASN A 40 -8.33 12.35 4.01
N ALA A 41 -7.26 11.57 3.81
CA ALA A 41 -5.92 12.13 3.66
C ALA A 41 -5.74 12.68 2.24
N VAL A 42 -5.21 13.90 2.12
CA VAL A 42 -5.11 14.62 0.85
C VAL A 42 -3.69 15.15 0.68
N LEU A 43 -3.08 14.86 -0.47
CA LEU A 43 -1.83 15.47 -0.90
C LEU A 43 -2.13 16.56 -1.94
N LEU A 44 -1.73 17.78 -1.63
CA LEU A 44 -1.92 18.95 -2.50
C LEU A 44 -0.59 19.32 -3.16
N LEU A 45 -0.57 19.28 -4.49
CA LEU A 45 0.62 19.57 -5.30
C LEU A 45 0.40 20.82 -6.15
N SER A 46 1.27 21.81 -6.02
CA SER A 46 1.26 23.00 -6.88
C SER A 46 2.56 23.13 -7.68
N VAL A 47 2.51 23.87 -8.78
CA VAL A 47 3.69 24.21 -9.60
C VAL A 47 3.69 25.70 -9.88
N SER A 48 4.87 26.32 -9.86
CA SER A 48 5.01 27.78 -9.98
C SER A 48 4.80 28.30 -11.41
N LYS A 49 5.03 27.45 -12.43
CA LYS A 49 4.82 27.78 -13.84
C LYS A 49 4.03 26.68 -14.54
N ARG A 50 2.79 27.03 -14.90
CA ARG A 50 1.87 26.11 -15.57
C ARG A 50 1.96 26.25 -17.08
N ILE A 51 2.12 25.13 -17.74
CA ILE A 51 1.98 24.88 -19.17
C ILE A 51 0.54 24.42 -19.41
N LYS A 52 -0.15 25.11 -20.32
CA LYS A 52 -1.52 24.79 -20.73
C LYS A 52 -1.54 23.40 -21.38
N ASP A 53 -2.60 22.63 -21.13
CA ASP A 53 -2.86 21.30 -21.72
C ASP A 53 -1.95 20.13 -21.27
N LEU A 54 -0.96 20.40 -20.40
CA LEU A 54 -0.09 19.37 -19.83
C LEU A 54 -0.66 18.87 -18.49
N SER A 55 -1.59 17.92 -18.51
CA SER A 55 -2.22 17.37 -17.29
C SER A 55 -2.57 15.89 -17.43
N LEU A 56 -2.60 15.15 -16.30
CA LEU A 56 -3.29 13.86 -16.28
C LEU A 56 -4.79 14.11 -16.30
N LYS A 57 -5.53 13.16 -16.87
CA LYS A 57 -6.99 13.16 -16.75
C LYS A 57 -7.37 12.92 -15.30
N ASN A 58 -8.41 13.61 -14.84
CA ASN A 58 -9.04 13.30 -13.56
C ASN A 58 -9.54 11.85 -13.59
N PHE A 59 -9.34 11.12 -12.51
CA PHE A 59 -9.85 9.76 -12.38
C PHE A 59 -10.14 9.44 -10.93
N ARG A 60 -10.91 8.37 -10.74
CA ARG A 60 -11.22 7.81 -9.45
C ARG A 60 -11.04 6.30 -9.49
N LEU A 61 -10.21 5.80 -8.58
CA LEU A 61 -10.01 4.39 -8.26
C LEU A 61 -10.74 4.07 -6.94
N LYS A 62 -10.65 2.81 -6.49
CA LYS A 62 -11.27 2.35 -5.22
C LYS A 62 -10.83 3.19 -4.02
N TYR A 63 -9.53 3.39 -3.87
CA TYR A 63 -8.95 4.12 -2.73
C TYR A 63 -8.30 5.45 -3.10
N LEU A 64 -8.10 5.75 -4.39
CA LEU A 64 -7.37 6.94 -4.81
C LEU A 64 -8.18 7.77 -5.80
N GLN A 65 -8.24 9.08 -5.59
CA GLN A 65 -8.80 10.04 -6.52
C GLN A 65 -7.75 11.07 -6.90
N LEU A 66 -7.65 11.38 -8.20
CA LEU A 66 -6.80 12.43 -8.72
C LEU A 66 -7.66 13.48 -9.42
N GLU A 67 -7.54 14.72 -8.96
CA GLU A 67 -8.17 15.88 -9.59
C GLU A 67 -7.11 16.92 -9.89
N GLN A 68 -7.00 17.31 -11.15
CA GLN A 68 -6.07 18.35 -11.54
C GLN A 68 -6.77 19.68 -11.71
N ASN A 69 -5.99 20.74 -11.48
CA ASN A 69 -6.43 22.10 -11.73
C ASN A 69 -7.64 22.53 -10.89
N LEU A 70 -7.74 21.99 -9.67
CA LEU A 70 -8.79 22.34 -8.74
C LEU A 70 -8.40 23.59 -7.96
N GLU A 71 -9.23 24.63 -8.04
CA GLU A 71 -9.14 25.77 -7.14
C GLU A 71 -9.66 25.36 -5.77
N CYS A 72 -8.77 25.40 -4.78
CA CYS A 72 -9.03 24.93 -3.43
C CYS A 72 -8.97 26.12 -2.48
N ARG A 73 -9.84 26.10 -1.46
CA ARG A 73 -9.71 26.99 -0.31
C ARG A 73 -9.00 26.20 0.79
N ILE A 74 -7.77 26.57 1.11
CA ILE A 74 -7.00 25.91 2.16
C ILE A 74 -6.97 26.79 3.42
N TYR A 75 -7.14 26.19 4.59
CA TYR A 75 -6.88 26.84 5.88
C TYR A 75 -5.45 26.50 6.31
N GLU A 76 -4.60 27.51 6.39
CA GLU A 76 -3.16 27.41 6.66
C GLU A 76 -2.73 28.64 7.51
N ASN A 77 -1.96 28.41 8.58
CA ASN A 77 -1.47 29.47 9.48
C ASN A 77 -2.57 30.45 9.95
N ASP A 78 -3.69 29.91 10.44
CA ASP A 78 -4.87 30.65 10.90
C ASP A 78 -5.56 31.55 9.84
N SER A 79 -5.30 31.29 8.56
CA SER A 79 -5.85 32.08 7.44
C SER A 79 -6.35 31.21 6.30
N PHE A 80 -7.31 31.72 5.54
CA PHE A 80 -7.78 31.06 4.32
C PHE A 80 -7.02 31.57 3.09
N ILE A 81 -6.55 30.65 2.28
CA ILE A 81 -5.85 30.93 1.02
C ILE A 81 -6.59 30.23 -0.12
N LEU A 82 -6.80 30.94 -1.22
CA LEU A 82 -7.29 30.37 -2.48
C LEU A 82 -6.08 30.05 -3.36
N GLN A 83 -5.93 28.78 -3.73
CA GLN A 83 -4.84 28.35 -4.59
C GLN A 83 -5.25 27.13 -5.42
N THR A 84 -4.71 27.05 -6.64
CA THR A 84 -4.95 25.90 -7.52
C THR A 84 -3.96 24.79 -7.24
N PHE A 85 -4.47 23.57 -7.10
CA PHE A 85 -3.67 22.36 -6.86
C PHE A 85 -4.01 21.24 -7.86
N THR A 86 -3.07 20.31 -7.96
CA THR A 86 -3.38 18.91 -8.23
C THR A 86 -3.64 18.24 -6.90
N VAL A 87 -4.82 17.66 -6.75
CA VAL A 87 -5.35 17.07 -5.52
C VAL A 87 -5.34 15.56 -5.66
N VAL A 88 -4.63 14.91 -4.74
CA VAL A 88 -4.59 13.46 -4.62
C VAL A 88 -5.26 13.08 -3.31
N THR A 89 -6.47 12.50 -3.39
CA THR A 89 -7.27 12.14 -2.22
C THR A 89 -7.24 10.63 -2.00
N PHE A 90 -6.89 10.22 -0.79
CA PHE A 90 -6.96 8.82 -0.35
C PHE A 90 -8.28 8.53 0.35
N ARG A 91 -9.15 7.79 -0.32
CA ARG A 91 -10.56 7.55 0.02
C ARG A 91 -10.76 6.29 0.85
N CYS A 92 -9.98 6.12 1.91
CA CYS A 92 -10.12 5.01 2.83
C CYS A 92 -9.84 5.48 4.26
N SER A 93 -10.73 5.11 5.18
CA SER A 93 -10.63 5.42 6.61
C SER A 93 -9.83 4.38 7.40
N ASP A 94 -9.39 3.28 6.77
CA ASP A 94 -8.50 2.32 7.42
C ASP A 94 -7.15 2.98 7.71
N ARG A 95 -6.78 3.05 9.00
CA ARG A 95 -5.59 3.76 9.44
C ARG A 95 -4.30 3.18 8.87
N ASN A 96 -4.19 1.87 8.73
CA ASN A 96 -2.97 1.24 8.19
C ASN A 96 -2.78 1.62 6.72
N LEU A 97 -3.86 1.57 5.94
CA LEU A 97 -3.85 1.99 4.55
C LEU A 97 -3.62 3.50 4.40
N GLN A 98 -4.13 4.31 5.33
CA GLN A 98 -3.88 5.75 5.38
C GLN A 98 -2.39 6.06 5.64
N GLU A 99 -1.78 5.41 6.64
CA GLU A 99 -0.35 5.55 6.91
C GLU A 99 0.52 5.09 5.73
N TYR A 100 0.10 4.03 5.04
CA TYR A 100 0.74 3.58 3.81
C TYR A 100 0.71 4.66 2.72
N PHE A 101 -0.46 5.29 2.50
CA PHE A 101 -0.59 6.41 1.58
C PHE A 101 0.33 7.59 1.95
N LEU A 102 0.40 7.94 3.23
CA LEU A 102 1.25 9.04 3.73
C LEU A 102 2.74 8.75 3.50
N ARG A 103 3.20 7.51 3.75
CA ARG A 103 4.60 7.11 3.52
C ARG A 103 4.99 7.11 2.03
N ILE A 104 4.10 6.66 1.15
CA ILE A 104 4.37 6.75 -0.30
C ILE A 104 4.38 8.22 -0.73
N SER A 105 3.51 9.04 -0.15
CA SER A 105 3.46 10.48 -0.42
C SER A 105 4.78 11.18 -0.05
N GLU A 106 5.46 10.74 1.03
CA GLU A 106 6.81 11.22 1.37
C GLU A 106 7.82 10.94 0.25
N THR A 107 7.79 9.72 -0.29
CA THR A 107 8.65 9.30 -1.41
C THR A 107 8.33 10.10 -2.67
N LEU A 108 7.05 10.32 -2.97
CA LEU A 108 6.60 11.13 -4.10
C LEU A 108 7.13 12.57 -4.00
N VAL A 109 6.91 13.22 -2.85
CA VAL A 109 7.36 14.59 -2.59
C VAL A 109 8.88 14.70 -2.74
N SER A 110 9.61 13.76 -2.15
CA SER A 110 11.09 13.74 -2.21
C SER A 110 11.59 13.55 -3.65
N THR A 111 10.92 12.71 -4.44
CA THR A 111 11.26 12.46 -5.85
C THR A 111 11.00 13.68 -6.73
N ILE A 112 9.88 14.38 -6.48
CA ILE A 112 9.51 15.58 -7.24
C ILE A 112 10.47 16.75 -6.92
N GLY A 113 10.91 16.88 -5.66
CA GLY A 113 11.83 17.93 -5.23
C GLY A 113 11.18 19.28 -4.95
N GLN A 114 12.00 20.27 -4.57
CA GLN A 114 11.52 21.56 -4.03
C GLN A 114 10.95 22.53 -5.09
N LYS A 115 11.45 22.46 -6.33
CA LYS A 115 11.11 23.37 -7.44
C LYS A 115 10.66 22.57 -8.67
N PRO A 116 9.52 21.90 -8.59
CA PRO A 116 9.11 21.01 -9.66
C PRO A 116 8.64 21.74 -10.91
N THR A 117 8.97 21.16 -12.05
CA THR A 117 8.26 21.42 -13.29
C THR A 117 6.96 20.62 -13.34
N GLN A 118 5.97 21.10 -14.09
CA GLN A 118 4.70 20.37 -14.27
C GLN A 118 4.89 18.97 -14.86
N GLN A 119 5.87 18.80 -15.76
CA GLN A 119 6.22 17.50 -16.33
C GLN A 119 6.72 16.52 -15.26
N GLN A 120 7.62 16.96 -14.38
CA GLN A 120 8.13 16.13 -13.28
C GLN A 120 7.02 15.69 -12.32
N VAL A 121 6.08 16.59 -12.02
CA VAL A 121 4.90 16.25 -11.21
C VAL A 121 4.08 15.16 -11.90
N ILE A 122 3.80 15.31 -13.19
CA ILE A 122 2.99 14.35 -13.96
C ILE A 122 3.66 12.98 -14.03
N ASP A 123 4.95 12.92 -14.34
CA ASP A 123 5.65 11.65 -14.49
C ASP A 123 5.82 10.92 -13.16
N SER A 124 6.05 11.67 -12.07
CA SER A 124 6.08 11.10 -10.71
C SER A 124 4.68 10.65 -10.27
N LEU A 125 3.64 11.42 -10.60
CA LEU A 125 2.25 11.05 -10.33
C LEU A 125 1.82 9.80 -11.11
N LYS A 126 2.25 9.59 -12.36
CA LYS A 126 1.92 8.36 -13.09
C LYS A 126 2.41 7.12 -12.34
N LYS A 127 3.67 7.14 -11.89
CA LYS A 127 4.27 6.06 -11.10
C LYS A 127 3.57 5.89 -9.76
N PHE A 128 3.30 7.00 -9.06
CA PHE A 128 2.55 6.99 -7.82
C PHE A 128 1.17 6.33 -7.97
N VAL A 129 0.43 6.73 -9.00
CA VAL A 129 -0.90 6.20 -9.29
C VAL A 129 -0.85 4.73 -9.66
N GLU A 130 0.19 4.28 -10.37
CA GLU A 130 0.41 2.87 -10.70
C GLU A 130 0.48 2.01 -9.42
N VAL A 131 1.17 2.48 -8.37
CA VAL A 131 1.23 1.81 -7.05
C VAL A 131 -0.17 1.65 -6.41
N PHE A 132 -1.06 2.63 -6.60
CA PHE A 132 -2.44 2.53 -6.06
C PHE A 132 -3.41 1.84 -7.01
N LYS A 133 -3.09 1.67 -8.30
CA LYS A 133 -3.90 0.87 -9.22
C LYS A 133 -3.76 -0.61 -8.92
N THR A 134 -2.56 -1.08 -8.61
CA THR A 134 -2.32 -2.47 -8.22
C THR A 134 -3.08 -2.84 -6.94
N LEU A 135 -3.28 -1.90 -6.01
CA LEU A 135 -4.12 -2.06 -4.80
C LEU A 135 -5.64 -2.23 -5.08
N THR A 136 -6.09 -2.04 -6.32
CA THR A 136 -7.51 -2.06 -6.68
C THR A 136 -7.95 -3.27 -7.49
N ASP A 137 -7.01 -4.09 -7.93
CA ASP A 137 -7.32 -5.42 -8.46
C ASP A 137 -7.64 -6.34 -7.28
N SER A 138 -8.64 -7.21 -7.46
CA SER A 138 -9.21 -8.00 -6.36
C SER A 138 -8.10 -8.81 -5.67
N PRO A 139 -7.95 -8.74 -4.33
CA PRO A 139 -7.01 -9.61 -3.63
C PRO A 139 -7.44 -11.05 -3.86
N THR A 140 -6.62 -11.85 -4.55
CA THR A 140 -6.83 -13.29 -4.62
C THR A 140 -6.62 -13.92 -3.24
N ASN A 141 -5.77 -13.31 -2.39
CA ASN A 141 -5.53 -13.66 -0.99
C ASN A 141 -5.90 -12.50 -0.04
N THR A 142 -6.61 -12.79 1.04
CA THR A 142 -6.89 -11.79 2.10
C THR A 142 -5.60 -11.41 2.82
N ILE A 143 -5.53 -10.22 3.46
CA ILE A 143 -4.39 -9.81 4.33
C ILE A 143 -4.02 -10.91 5.35
N ASN A 144 -5.02 -11.65 5.84
CA ASN A 144 -4.84 -12.79 6.73
C ASN A 144 -4.16 -14.00 6.05
N GLY A 145 -4.41 -14.24 4.77
CA GLY A 145 -3.72 -15.26 3.97
C GLY A 145 -2.24 -14.94 3.83
N LEU A 146 -1.95 -13.73 3.34
CA LEU A 146 -0.57 -13.24 3.19
C LEU A 146 0.20 -13.25 4.51
N TRP A 147 -0.42 -12.78 5.59
CA TRP A 147 0.21 -12.82 6.91
C TRP A 147 0.54 -14.27 7.33
N ALA A 148 -0.33 -15.22 7.05
CA ALA A 148 -0.13 -16.63 7.38
C ALA A 148 0.98 -17.28 6.53
N GLU A 149 1.07 -16.94 5.26
CA GLU A 149 2.17 -17.36 4.37
C GLU A 149 3.53 -16.83 4.89
N LEU A 150 3.59 -15.54 5.23
CA LEU A 150 4.78 -14.93 5.83
C LEU A 150 5.12 -15.55 7.18
N PHE A 151 4.12 -15.81 8.02
CA PHE A 151 4.31 -16.48 9.30
C PHE A 151 4.91 -17.89 9.11
N LEU A 152 4.47 -18.63 8.09
CA LEU A 152 5.04 -19.94 7.74
C LEU A 152 6.50 -19.81 7.30
N ILE A 153 6.82 -18.85 6.43
CA ILE A 153 8.20 -18.58 6.00
C ILE A 153 9.08 -18.25 7.22
N GLU A 154 8.60 -17.34 8.07
CA GLU A 154 9.30 -16.87 9.26
C GLU A 154 9.60 -18.03 10.22
N ASN A 155 8.67 -18.96 10.41
CA ASN A 155 8.80 -20.11 11.31
C ASN A 155 9.46 -21.35 10.68
N SER A 156 9.83 -21.28 9.40
CA SER A 156 10.50 -22.39 8.73
C SER A 156 11.96 -22.54 9.17
N SER A 157 12.48 -23.77 9.10
CA SER A 157 13.89 -24.06 9.40
C SER A 157 14.86 -23.50 8.34
N ASN A 158 14.37 -23.24 7.13
CA ASN A 158 15.13 -22.66 6.04
C ASN A 158 14.28 -21.65 5.23
N PRO A 159 14.13 -20.41 5.73
CA PRO A 159 13.31 -19.39 5.10
C PRO A 159 13.72 -19.08 3.67
N LYS A 160 15.04 -19.12 3.36
CA LYS A 160 15.55 -18.88 2.01
C LYS A 160 14.99 -19.90 1.00
N SER A 161 15.03 -21.19 1.34
CA SER A 161 14.45 -22.23 0.49
C SER A 161 12.94 -22.08 0.34
N VAL A 162 12.21 -21.79 1.43
CA VAL A 162 10.76 -21.63 1.37
C VAL A 162 10.36 -20.43 0.50
N ILE A 163 11.06 -19.29 0.62
CA ILE A 163 10.85 -18.12 -0.26
C ILE A 163 11.10 -18.48 -1.72
N ASN A 164 12.12 -19.27 -2.03
CA ASN A 164 12.41 -19.69 -3.41
C ASN A 164 11.27 -20.51 -4.04
N TYR A 165 10.51 -21.23 -3.23
CA TYR A 165 9.35 -22.01 -3.68
C TYR A 165 8.01 -21.29 -3.52
N TRP A 166 7.98 -20.10 -2.89
CA TRP A 166 6.79 -19.26 -2.80
C TRP A 166 6.40 -18.77 -4.21
N HIS A 167 5.14 -18.96 -4.58
CA HIS A 167 4.63 -18.66 -5.92
C HIS A 167 4.79 -17.17 -6.28
N ASN A 168 5.05 -16.90 -7.56
CA ASN A 168 5.18 -15.52 -8.10
C ASN A 168 3.92 -15.04 -8.83
N LEU A 169 3.02 -15.97 -9.14
CA LEU A 169 1.85 -15.76 -9.99
C LEU A 169 0.57 -16.06 -9.18
N PRO A 170 -0.40 -15.12 -9.13
CA PRO A 170 -1.69 -15.33 -8.46
C PRO A 170 -2.49 -16.53 -8.99
N GLU A 171 -2.20 -16.97 -10.22
CA GLU A 171 -2.87 -18.08 -10.89
C GLU A 171 -2.40 -19.46 -10.41
N GLU A 172 -1.26 -19.52 -9.69
CA GLU A 172 -0.74 -20.77 -9.14
C GLU A 172 -1.68 -21.31 -8.06
N LYS A 173 -1.92 -22.62 -8.10
CA LYS A 173 -2.95 -23.29 -7.29
C LYS A 173 -2.57 -23.50 -5.83
N PHE A 174 -1.27 -23.47 -5.55
CA PHE A 174 -0.70 -23.68 -4.24
C PHE A 174 0.25 -22.53 -3.95
N ASP A 175 0.30 -22.09 -2.69
CA ASP A 175 1.16 -20.97 -2.29
C ASP A 175 2.65 -21.32 -2.45
N PHE A 176 3.04 -22.57 -2.18
CA PHE A 176 4.43 -23.02 -2.34
C PHE A 176 4.55 -24.26 -3.24
N ASN A 177 5.47 -24.19 -4.20
CA ASN A 177 5.66 -25.21 -5.23
C ASN A 177 7.14 -25.65 -5.32
N ALA A 178 7.44 -26.87 -4.85
CA ALA A 178 8.80 -27.45 -4.84
C ALA A 178 8.83 -28.83 -5.52
N GLY A 179 9.05 -28.89 -6.84
CA GLY A 179 9.14 -30.16 -7.56
C GLY A 179 7.82 -30.94 -7.52
N LEU A 180 7.75 -32.02 -6.73
CA LEU A 180 6.53 -32.80 -6.47
C LEU A 180 5.86 -32.45 -5.13
N GLU A 181 6.46 -31.59 -4.33
CA GLU A 181 5.94 -31.19 -3.02
C GLU A 181 5.25 -29.82 -3.13
N ARG A 182 4.12 -29.68 -2.44
CA ARG A 182 3.28 -28.48 -2.44
C ARG A 182 2.90 -28.12 -1.03
N ILE A 183 2.78 -26.82 -0.74
CA ILE A 183 2.16 -26.33 0.49
C ILE A 183 1.03 -25.37 0.13
N GLU A 184 -0.15 -25.64 0.66
CA GLU A 184 -1.28 -24.71 0.69
C GLU A 184 -1.43 -24.15 2.09
N VAL A 185 -1.42 -22.83 2.22
CA VAL A 185 -1.62 -22.12 3.48
C VAL A 185 -3.07 -21.68 3.59
N LYS A 186 -3.72 -22.09 4.67
CA LYS A 186 -5.06 -21.64 5.00
C LYS A 186 -5.08 -21.01 6.37
N SER A 187 -5.65 -19.82 6.47
CA SER A 187 -5.83 -19.13 7.74
C SER A 187 -7.29 -19.10 8.19
N SER A 188 -7.51 -19.18 9.51
CA SER A 188 -8.82 -19.01 10.12
C SER A 188 -8.73 -18.07 11.32
N SER A 189 -9.62 -17.08 11.36
CA SER A 189 -9.70 -16.09 12.45
C SER A 189 -10.93 -16.24 13.36
N ASN A 190 -11.81 -17.19 13.07
CA ASN A 190 -13.08 -17.40 13.77
C ASN A 190 -13.04 -18.53 14.81
N PHE A 191 -11.83 -18.96 15.20
CA PHE A 191 -11.59 -20.09 16.11
C PHE A 191 -12.19 -21.44 15.66
N GLU A 192 -12.63 -21.58 14.40
CA GLU A 192 -13.02 -22.85 13.80
C GLU A 192 -12.03 -23.25 12.68
N ARG A 193 -11.53 -24.49 12.70
CA ARG A 193 -10.61 -25.00 11.66
C ARG A 193 -11.40 -25.52 10.45
N LYS A 194 -12.12 -24.63 9.78
CA LYS A 194 -12.88 -24.93 8.56
C LYS A 194 -12.28 -24.15 7.41
N HIS A 195 -11.87 -24.85 6.35
CA HIS A 195 -11.21 -24.26 5.19
C HIS A 195 -11.93 -24.67 3.91
N ILE A 196 -11.94 -23.77 2.94
CA ILE A 196 -12.47 -24.01 1.61
C ILE A 196 -11.29 -24.23 0.68
N PHE A 197 -11.36 -25.31 -0.09
CA PHE A 197 -10.36 -25.67 -1.10
C PHE A 197 -11.02 -25.75 -2.47
N SER A 198 -10.24 -25.46 -3.51
CA SER A 198 -10.64 -25.87 -4.84
C SER A 198 -10.56 -27.40 -4.97
N ALA A 199 -11.30 -27.98 -5.92
CA ALA A 199 -11.22 -29.41 -6.18
C ALA A 199 -9.78 -29.83 -6.56
N GLU A 200 -9.07 -29.00 -7.32
CA GLU A 200 -7.69 -29.25 -7.76
C GLU A 200 -6.70 -29.25 -6.60
N GLN A 201 -6.90 -28.40 -5.58
CA GLN A 201 -6.07 -28.40 -4.37
C GLN A 201 -6.18 -29.71 -3.58
N LEU A 202 -7.32 -30.40 -3.66
CA LEU A 202 -7.57 -31.69 -3.00
C LEU A 202 -7.30 -32.89 -3.90
N ASN A 203 -7.13 -32.68 -5.20
CA ASN A 203 -6.89 -33.72 -6.21
C ASN A 203 -5.68 -33.32 -7.07
N PRO A 204 -4.48 -33.22 -6.48
CA PRO A 204 -3.28 -32.88 -7.24
C PRO A 204 -2.91 -34.03 -8.20
N PRO A 205 -2.04 -33.77 -9.19
CA PRO A 205 -1.53 -34.82 -10.08
C PRO A 205 -0.92 -35.99 -9.32
N SER A 206 -0.99 -37.19 -9.91
CA SER A 206 -0.31 -38.38 -9.40
C SER A 206 1.15 -38.06 -9.06
N ASP A 207 1.64 -38.59 -7.93
CA ASP A 207 2.97 -38.35 -7.37
C ASP A 207 3.22 -36.97 -6.75
N THR A 208 2.21 -36.09 -6.68
CA THR A 208 2.32 -34.81 -5.96
C THR A 208 1.93 -34.98 -4.49
N GLN A 209 2.81 -34.57 -3.58
CA GLN A 209 2.51 -34.50 -2.15
C GLN A 209 2.09 -33.07 -1.78
N VAL A 210 0.87 -32.92 -1.27
CA VAL A 210 0.35 -31.62 -0.81
C VAL A 210 0.28 -31.61 0.71
N LEU A 211 0.90 -30.61 1.33
CA LEU A 211 0.76 -30.28 2.74
C LEU A 211 -0.20 -29.09 2.89
N ILE A 212 -1.17 -29.22 3.81
CA ILE A 212 -2.06 -28.13 4.17
C ILE A 212 -1.57 -27.49 5.47
N ALA A 213 -0.99 -26.30 5.36
CA ALA A 213 -0.59 -25.48 6.49
C ALA A 213 -1.80 -24.68 7.02
N SER A 214 -2.43 -25.21 8.06
CA SER A 214 -3.63 -24.62 8.64
C SER A 214 -3.30 -23.76 9.87
N ILE A 215 -3.42 -22.44 9.74
CA ILE A 215 -2.98 -21.45 10.73
C ILE A 215 -4.18 -20.75 11.38
N PHE A 216 -4.19 -20.65 12.70
CA PHE A 216 -5.18 -19.85 13.42
C PHE A 216 -4.63 -18.44 13.67
N LEU A 217 -5.46 -17.44 13.39
CA LEU A 217 -5.12 -16.04 13.55
C LEU A 217 -6.02 -15.40 14.61
N LYS A 218 -5.44 -14.56 15.44
CA LYS A 218 -6.16 -13.69 16.36
C LYS A 218 -5.55 -12.30 16.29
N GLN A 219 -6.35 -11.30 15.94
CA GLN A 219 -5.88 -9.92 15.92
C GLN A 219 -5.57 -9.46 17.35
N HIS A 220 -4.43 -8.79 17.50
CA HIS A 220 -3.98 -8.24 18.77
C HIS A 220 -3.17 -6.96 18.52
N ASN A 221 -3.31 -5.96 19.40
CA ASN A 221 -2.64 -4.66 19.23
C ASN A 221 -1.10 -4.76 19.26
N SER A 222 -0.56 -5.78 19.92
CA SER A 222 0.87 -6.09 19.95
C SER A 222 1.26 -7.28 19.05
N GLY A 223 0.37 -7.70 18.15
CA GLY A 223 0.67 -8.74 17.18
C GLY A 223 1.69 -8.27 16.16
N MET A 224 2.43 -9.22 15.57
CA MET A 224 3.32 -8.88 14.46
C MET A 224 2.50 -8.45 13.26
N ASN A 225 2.87 -7.34 12.63
CA ASN A 225 2.32 -6.94 11.34
C ASN A 225 3.18 -7.51 10.19
N ILE A 226 2.70 -7.35 8.95
CA ILE A 226 3.40 -7.84 7.74
C ILE A 226 4.81 -7.26 7.62
N GLN A 227 4.98 -5.97 7.93
CA GLN A 227 6.30 -5.31 7.86
C GLN A 227 7.29 -5.89 8.88
N GLN A 228 6.83 -6.19 10.09
CA GLN A 228 7.65 -6.82 11.13
C GLN A 228 8.04 -8.25 10.74
N LEU A 229 7.13 -8.99 10.10
CA LEU A 229 7.44 -10.31 9.53
C LEU A 229 8.48 -10.20 8.41
N LEU A 230 8.31 -9.26 7.47
CA LEU A 230 9.27 -8.99 6.41
C LEU A 230 10.68 -8.73 6.97
N GLU A 231 10.80 -7.81 7.92
CA GLU A 231 12.10 -7.49 8.54
C GLU A 231 12.70 -8.70 9.26
N SER A 232 11.89 -9.47 10.00
CA SER A 232 12.34 -10.70 10.66
C SER A 232 12.88 -11.73 9.66
N ILE A 233 12.15 -11.94 8.55
CA ILE A 233 12.51 -12.88 7.49
C ILE A 233 13.77 -12.41 6.77
N SER A 234 13.84 -11.14 6.37
CA SER A 234 15.02 -10.53 5.73
C SER A 234 16.27 -10.71 6.58
N LYS A 235 16.16 -10.48 7.90
CA LYS A 235 17.25 -10.75 8.84
C LYS A 235 17.66 -12.24 8.87
N LYS A 236 16.69 -13.17 8.87
CA LYS A 236 16.95 -14.62 8.85
C LYS A 236 17.64 -15.10 7.58
N VAL A 237 17.41 -14.43 6.45
CA VAL A 237 18.09 -14.71 5.18
C VAL A 237 19.33 -13.85 4.96
N ASN A 238 19.84 -13.19 6.02
CA ASN A 238 21.02 -12.33 5.99
C ASN A 238 20.94 -11.19 4.95
N TYR A 239 19.73 -10.67 4.71
CA TYR A 239 19.48 -9.62 3.72
C TYR A 239 19.97 -9.98 2.31
N ASP A 240 19.99 -11.27 1.97
CA ASP A 240 20.30 -11.77 0.64
C ASP A 240 19.42 -11.04 -0.40
N PHE A 241 20.06 -10.37 -1.35
CA PHE A 241 19.39 -9.43 -2.25
C PHE A 241 18.30 -10.11 -3.08
N GLU A 242 18.60 -11.22 -3.74
CA GLU A 242 17.62 -11.94 -4.59
C GLU A 242 16.43 -12.45 -3.77
N THR A 243 16.71 -13.04 -2.61
CA THR A 243 15.65 -13.57 -1.72
C THR A 243 14.77 -12.45 -1.18
N THR A 244 15.38 -11.33 -0.79
CA THR A 244 14.67 -10.17 -0.23
C THR A 244 13.87 -9.42 -1.29
N ASP A 245 14.40 -9.29 -2.51
CA ASP A 245 13.70 -8.69 -3.65
C ASP A 245 12.45 -9.50 -4.02
N LYS A 246 12.59 -10.84 -4.09
CA LYS A 246 11.46 -11.74 -4.32
C LYS A 246 10.39 -11.62 -3.22
N LEU A 247 10.80 -11.69 -1.95
CA LEU A 247 9.92 -11.59 -0.78
C LEU A 247 9.09 -10.30 -0.84
N ASN A 248 9.75 -9.16 -1.05
CA ASN A 248 9.08 -7.87 -1.15
C ASN A 248 8.14 -7.82 -2.36
N SER A 249 8.59 -8.28 -3.53
CA SER A 249 7.80 -8.27 -4.77
C SER A 249 6.49 -9.04 -4.64
N ILE A 250 6.50 -10.23 -4.02
CA ILE A 250 5.28 -11.03 -3.81
C ILE A 250 4.34 -10.34 -2.81
N VAL A 251 4.86 -9.85 -1.69
CA VAL A 251 4.05 -9.10 -0.71
C VAL A 251 3.37 -7.91 -1.36
N PHE A 252 4.10 -7.13 -2.16
CA PHE A 252 3.54 -5.96 -2.84
C PHE A 252 2.48 -6.29 -3.89
N ARG A 253 2.56 -7.45 -4.54
CA ARG A 253 1.52 -7.90 -5.49
C ARG A 253 0.25 -8.39 -4.79
N THR A 254 0.38 -8.81 -3.53
CA THR A 254 -0.69 -9.45 -2.78
C THR A 254 -1.48 -8.47 -1.92
N LEU A 255 -0.84 -7.37 -1.50
CA LEU A 255 -1.48 -6.21 -0.84
C LEU A 255 -2.24 -5.33 -1.83
#